data_AF-A0A1E5NXS5-F1
#
_entry.id   AF-A0A1E5NXS5-F1
#
_cell.length_a   1.000
_cell.length_b   1.000
_cell.length_c   1.000
_cell.angle_alpha   90.00
_cell.angle_beta   90.00
_cell.angle_gamma   90.00
#
_symmetry.space_group_name_H-M   'P 1'
#
loop_
_entity.id
_entity.type
_entity.pdbx_description
1 polymer ?
#
loop_
_entity_poly.entity_id
_entity_poly.type
_entity_poly.pdbx_seq_one_letter_code
_entity_poly.pdbx_strand_id
1 'polypeptide(L)'
;MKALQDWRAAWTVHERAAQDAMGAAFPALNPTVAPTGCCDVQMRWESPGEGSGTACLDDHGRATIQFEDVPKEAVGQALAKVFGPGWFEEGSGGLAEAQPGKYCWEDDSTYAEYEIDIGKDGLAAVAISYVKIEDIVTILDALETALNEGRPI
;
A
#
# COMPACT_ATOMS: atom_id res chain seq x y z
N MET A 1 -17.48 -11.03 31.21
CA MET A 1 -17.02 -10.80 29.83
C MET A 1 -15.48 -10.68 29.73
N LYS A 2 -14.72 -11.49 30.48
CA LYS A 2 -13.25 -11.36 30.50
C LYS A 2 -12.61 -11.71 29.15
N ALA A 3 -13.03 -12.81 28.52
CA ALA A 3 -12.48 -13.24 27.23
C ALA A 3 -12.59 -12.17 26.12
N LEU A 4 -13.74 -11.49 26.01
CA LEU A 4 -13.92 -10.41 25.03
C LEU A 4 -13.07 -9.18 25.35
N GLN A 5 -12.87 -8.87 26.64
CA GLN A 5 -12.00 -7.78 27.07
C GLN A 5 -10.53 -8.09 26.76
N ASP A 6 -10.09 -9.32 27.05
CA ASP A 6 -8.75 -9.80 26.73
C ASP A 6 -8.51 -9.74 25.20
N TRP A 7 -9.48 -10.19 24.40
CA TRP A 7 -9.44 -10.10 22.94
C TRP A 7 -9.29 -8.67 22.45
N ARG A 8 -10.14 -7.74 22.91
CA ARG A 8 -10.07 -6.32 22.53
C ARG A 8 -8.74 -5.67 22.93
N ALA A 9 -8.21 -6.03 24.10
CA ALA A 9 -6.91 -5.53 24.53
C ALA A 9 -5.78 -6.02 23.61
N ALA A 10 -5.81 -7.30 23.21
CA ALA A 10 -4.85 -7.84 22.24
C ALA A 10 -5.00 -7.19 20.85
N TRP A 11 -6.24 -6.95 20.42
CA TRP A 11 -6.56 -6.26 19.18
C TRP A 11 -5.96 -4.86 19.12
N THR A 12 -6.16 -4.03 20.16
CA THR A 12 -5.57 -2.68 20.22
C THR A 12 -4.03 -2.69 20.17
N VAL A 13 -3.39 -3.73 20.71
CA VAL A 13 -1.94 -3.89 20.59
C VAL A 13 -1.54 -4.25 19.16
N HIS A 14 -2.31 -5.12 18.50
CA HIS A 14 -2.08 -5.49 17.11
C HIS A 14 -2.23 -4.29 16.16
N GLU A 15 -3.29 -3.50 16.31
CA GLU A 15 -3.54 -2.28 15.54
C GLU A 15 -2.38 -1.29 15.63
N ARG A 16 -1.88 -1.06 16.85
CA ARG A 16 -0.73 -0.19 17.08
C ARG A 16 0.53 -0.73 16.42
N ALA A 17 0.81 -2.03 16.59
CA ALA A 17 1.99 -2.65 15.99
C ALA A 17 1.96 -2.59 14.45
N ALA A 18 0.79 -2.77 13.83
CA ALA A 18 0.62 -2.63 12.40
C ALA A 18 0.85 -1.18 11.94
N GLN A 19 0.30 -0.19 12.66
CA GLN A 19 0.53 1.22 12.37
C GLN A 19 2.03 1.59 12.47
N ASP A 20 2.69 1.14 13.53
CA ASP A 20 4.12 1.38 13.75
C ASP A 20 4.97 0.73 12.64
N ALA A 21 4.60 -0.48 12.19
CA ALA A 21 5.30 -1.17 11.11
C ALA A 21 5.12 -0.48 9.75
N MET A 22 3.88 -0.07 9.41
CA MET A 22 3.61 0.68 8.18
C MET A 22 4.33 2.04 8.18
N GLY A 23 4.32 2.76 9.31
CA GLY A 23 5.06 4.02 9.46
C GLY A 23 6.58 3.85 9.42
N ALA A 24 7.12 2.70 9.87
CA ALA A 24 8.54 2.41 9.74
C ALA A 24 8.94 2.12 8.28
N ALA A 25 8.09 1.41 7.53
CA ALA A 25 8.31 1.09 6.12
C ALA A 25 8.14 2.31 5.20
N PHE A 26 7.21 3.21 5.53
CA PHE A 26 6.94 4.41 4.74
C PHE A 26 6.84 5.63 5.68
N PRO A 27 7.97 6.27 6.02
CA PRO A 27 8.03 7.32 7.05
C PRO A 27 7.15 8.55 6.80
N ALA A 28 6.73 8.79 5.57
CA ALA A 28 5.83 9.87 5.22
C ALA A 28 4.34 9.57 5.53
N LEU A 29 4.00 8.36 5.97
CA LEU A 29 2.67 8.03 6.49
C LEU A 29 2.49 8.62 7.89
N ASN A 30 1.47 9.46 8.03
CA ASN A 30 1.12 10.11 9.29
C ASN A 30 -0.20 9.54 9.84
N PRO A 31 -0.28 9.18 11.13
CA PRO A 31 -1.54 8.72 11.73
C PRO A 31 -2.64 9.78 11.59
N THR A 32 -3.85 9.33 11.21
CA THR A 32 -5.04 10.18 11.15
C THR A 32 -5.78 10.14 12.49
N VAL A 33 -6.39 11.25 12.90
CA VAL A 33 -7.23 11.29 14.10
C VAL A 33 -8.57 10.63 13.80
N ALA A 34 -8.97 9.66 14.62
CA ALA A 34 -10.27 8.99 14.54
C ALA A 34 -11.45 9.99 14.70
N PRO A 35 -12.64 9.70 14.12
CA PRO A 35 -13.00 8.49 13.38
C PRO A 35 -12.59 8.54 11.90
N THR A 36 -12.14 7.40 11.38
CA THR A 36 -11.59 7.23 10.02
C THR A 36 -12.54 6.49 9.07
N GLY A 37 -13.79 6.30 9.46
CA GLY A 37 -14.80 5.65 8.62
C GLY A 37 -14.72 4.12 8.71
N CYS A 38 -14.44 3.46 7.59
CA CYS A 38 -14.44 1.98 7.49
C CYS A 38 -13.20 1.30 8.08
N CYS A 39 -12.11 2.04 8.31
CA CYS A 39 -10.89 1.51 8.91
C CYS A 39 -10.78 2.00 10.36
N ASP A 40 -10.41 1.12 11.29
CA ASP A 40 -10.19 1.48 12.70
C ASP A 40 -8.88 2.27 12.88
N VAL A 41 -7.88 1.95 12.06
CA VAL A 41 -6.62 2.71 11.94
C VAL A 41 -6.45 3.19 10.52
N GLN A 42 -6.12 4.47 10.35
CA GLN A 42 -5.78 5.04 9.06
C GLN A 42 -4.59 5.99 9.21
N MET A 43 -3.69 5.92 8.24
CA MET A 43 -2.55 6.81 8.06
C MET A 43 -2.70 7.50 6.70
N ARG A 44 -2.20 8.73 6.60
CA ARG A 44 -2.25 9.55 5.39
C ARG A 44 -0.84 9.93 4.97
N TRP A 45 -0.61 9.87 3.67
CA TRP A 45 0.58 10.38 3.02
C TRP A 45 0.19 11.52 2.07
N GLU A 46 1.02 12.56 2.04
CA GLU A 46 0.92 13.66 1.07
C GLU A 46 2.32 14.23 0.86
N SER A 47 2.86 14.09 -0.36
CA SER A 47 4.18 14.58 -0.73
C SER A 47 4.13 15.20 -2.12
N PRO A 48 4.33 16.53 -2.25
CA PRO A 48 4.24 17.21 -3.54
C PRO A 48 5.17 16.61 -4.60
N GLY A 49 4.59 16.16 -5.71
CA GLY A 49 5.34 15.56 -6.83
C GLY A 49 5.67 14.07 -6.68
N GLU A 50 5.32 13.45 -5.54
CA GLU A 50 5.55 12.01 -5.30
C GLU A 50 4.25 11.21 -5.15
N GLY A 51 3.18 11.86 -4.69
CA GLY A 51 1.86 11.28 -4.58
C GLY A 51 1.17 11.62 -3.27
N SER A 52 -0.01 11.05 -3.08
CA SER A 52 -0.77 11.16 -1.85
C SER A 52 -1.69 9.97 -1.66
N GLY A 53 -2.24 9.81 -0.45
CA GLY A 53 -3.32 8.87 -0.20
C GLY A 53 -3.31 8.29 1.20
N THR A 54 -3.85 7.09 1.36
CA THR A 54 -4.06 6.49 2.69
C THR A 54 -3.56 5.05 2.75
N ALA A 55 -3.11 4.67 3.94
CA ALA A 55 -2.89 3.29 4.35
C ALA A 55 -3.80 3.03 5.55
N CYS A 56 -4.52 1.93 5.58
CA CYS A 56 -5.45 1.65 6.67
C CYS A 56 -5.45 0.18 7.07
N LEU A 57 -5.93 -0.09 8.28
CA LEU A 57 -6.17 -1.43 8.82
C LEU A 57 -7.67 -1.61 9.07
N ASP A 58 -8.24 -2.68 8.50
CA ASP A 58 -9.63 -3.05 8.74
C ASP A 58 -9.81 -3.81 10.07
N ASP A 59 -11.07 -4.02 10.45
CA ASP A 59 -11.50 -4.75 11.65
C ASP A 59 -11.21 -6.26 11.61
N HIS A 60 -10.62 -6.75 10.51
CA HIS A 60 -10.20 -8.14 10.29
C HIS A 60 -8.68 -8.30 10.28
N GLY A 61 -7.91 -7.21 10.37
CA GLY A 61 -6.45 -7.23 10.50
C GLY A 61 -5.75 -7.25 9.16
N ARG A 62 -6.45 -6.79 8.12
CA ARG A 62 -5.95 -6.66 6.77
C ARG A 62 -5.72 -5.20 6.45
N ALA A 63 -4.65 -4.97 5.72
CA ALA A 63 -4.29 -3.64 5.30
C ALA A 63 -4.83 -3.32 3.91
N THR A 64 -5.10 -2.04 3.69
CA THR A 64 -5.45 -1.48 2.40
C THR A 64 -4.67 -0.20 2.19
N ILE A 65 -4.08 -0.01 1.02
CA ILE A 65 -3.57 1.29 0.57
C ILE A 65 -4.38 1.80 -0.62
N GLN A 66 -4.56 3.11 -0.67
CA GLN A 66 -5.13 3.84 -1.79
C GLN A 66 -4.29 5.08 -2.01
N PHE A 67 -3.40 5.02 -3.00
CA PHE A 67 -2.52 6.13 -3.36
C PHE A 67 -2.85 6.65 -4.77
N GLU A 68 -2.65 7.93 -4.97
CA GLU A 68 -2.91 8.67 -6.20
C GLU A 68 -1.68 9.50 -6.57
N ASP A 69 -1.57 9.81 -7.87
CA ASP A 69 -0.50 10.63 -8.46
C ASP A 69 0.93 10.11 -8.17
N VAL A 70 1.08 8.78 -8.06
CA VAL A 70 2.38 8.14 -7.78
C VAL A 70 3.14 7.93 -9.09
N PRO A 71 4.44 8.27 -9.21
CA PRO A 71 5.22 7.98 -10.40
C PRO A 71 5.18 6.48 -10.77
N LYS A 72 4.74 6.14 -11.99
CA LYS A 72 4.57 4.74 -12.41
C LYS A 72 5.87 3.94 -12.34
N GLU A 73 7.01 4.61 -12.55
CA GLU A 73 8.33 3.99 -12.47
C GLU A 73 8.60 3.47 -11.05
N ALA A 74 8.27 4.25 -10.02
CA ALA A 74 8.43 3.85 -8.64
C ALA A 74 7.48 2.70 -8.28
N VAL A 75 6.21 2.76 -8.73
CA VAL A 75 5.24 1.68 -8.54
C VAL A 75 5.73 0.38 -9.19
N GLY A 76 6.21 0.44 -10.45
CA GLY A 76 6.71 -0.72 -11.17
C GLY A 76 7.95 -1.34 -10.56
N GLN A 77 8.91 -0.51 -10.13
CA GLN A 77 10.11 -0.98 -9.42
C GLN A 77 9.76 -1.65 -8.08
N ALA A 78 8.84 -1.05 -7.31
CA ALA A 78 8.41 -1.60 -6.03
C ALA A 78 7.75 -2.97 -6.22
N LEU A 79 6.78 -3.08 -7.12
CA LEU A 79 6.06 -4.34 -7.35
C LEU A 79 6.95 -5.42 -7.95
N ALA A 80 7.89 -5.06 -8.84
CA ALA A 80 8.87 -6.02 -9.36
C ALA A 80 9.83 -6.53 -8.26
N LYS A 81 10.18 -5.69 -7.28
CA LYS A 81 11.00 -6.09 -6.12
C LYS A 81 10.26 -7.07 -5.21
N VAL A 82 8.95 -6.91 -5.03
CA VAL A 82 8.14 -7.75 -4.13
C VAL A 82 7.69 -9.04 -4.80
N PHE A 83 7.14 -8.96 -6.00
CA PHE A 83 6.47 -10.09 -6.67
C PHE A 83 7.28 -10.68 -7.84
N GLY A 84 8.32 -9.96 -8.30
CA GLY A 84 9.02 -10.27 -9.54
C GLY A 84 8.39 -9.55 -10.76
N PRO A 85 9.08 -9.55 -11.90
CA PRO A 85 8.59 -8.91 -13.12
C PRO A 85 7.44 -9.71 -13.77
N GLY A 86 6.54 -9.00 -14.47
CA GLY A 86 5.50 -9.59 -15.31
C GLY A 86 4.29 -10.13 -14.55
N TRP A 87 4.10 -9.69 -13.31
CA TRP A 87 3.00 -10.16 -12.46
C TRP A 87 1.62 -9.78 -12.99
N PHE A 88 1.49 -8.65 -13.69
CA PHE A 88 0.29 -8.22 -14.40
C PHE A 88 0.30 -8.55 -15.91
N GLU A 89 1.12 -9.52 -16.34
CA GLU A 89 1.31 -9.89 -17.76
C GLU A 89 1.79 -8.72 -18.67
N GLU A 90 2.38 -7.69 -18.08
CA GLU A 90 2.78 -6.45 -18.74
C GLU A 90 4.14 -6.53 -19.45
N GLY A 91 4.81 -7.69 -19.35
CA GLY A 91 6.11 -7.98 -19.97
C GLY A 91 7.28 -7.92 -19.00
N SER A 92 8.50 -8.07 -19.53
CA SER A 92 9.73 -8.20 -18.72
C SER A 92 10.13 -6.93 -17.96
N GLY A 93 9.67 -5.76 -18.41
CA GLY A 93 9.91 -4.48 -17.75
C GLY A 93 8.95 -4.15 -16.61
N GLY A 94 7.94 -5.01 -16.38
CA GLY A 94 6.92 -4.77 -15.36
C GLY A 94 6.11 -3.49 -15.62
N LEU A 95 5.39 -3.01 -14.59
CA LEU A 95 4.55 -1.81 -14.68
C LEU A 95 5.32 -0.52 -15.03
N ALA A 96 6.65 -0.50 -14.90
CA ALA A 96 7.45 0.65 -15.32
C ALA A 96 7.40 0.86 -16.85
N GLU A 97 7.32 -0.24 -17.62
CA GLU A 97 7.20 -0.21 -19.09
C GLU A 97 5.76 -0.36 -19.60
N ALA A 98 4.81 -0.60 -18.69
CA ALA A 98 3.41 -0.75 -19.02
C ALA A 98 2.83 0.51 -19.72
N GLN A 99 1.89 0.25 -20.63
CA GLN A 99 1.12 1.28 -21.32
C GLN A 99 0.06 1.86 -20.38
N PRO A 100 -0.45 3.07 -20.65
CA PRO A 100 -1.58 3.61 -19.90
C PRO A 100 -2.79 2.66 -19.95
N GLY A 101 -3.42 2.45 -18.80
CA GLY A 101 -4.53 1.51 -18.65
C GLY A 101 -4.66 0.98 -17.23
N LYS A 102 -5.70 0.18 -17.02
CA LYS A 102 -6.05 -0.43 -15.74
C LYS A 102 -5.59 -1.88 -15.69
N TYR A 103 -4.83 -2.22 -14.64
CA TYR A 103 -4.25 -3.51 -14.36
C TYR A 103 -4.84 -4.03 -13.05
N CYS A 104 -5.49 -5.19 -13.10
CA CYS A 104 -6.15 -5.79 -11.93
C CYS A 104 -5.62 -7.20 -11.72
N TRP A 105 -5.43 -7.58 -10.46
CA TRP A 105 -5.16 -8.94 -10.07
C TRP A 105 -5.82 -9.25 -8.73
N GLU A 106 -6.39 -10.44 -8.61
CA GLU A 106 -7.03 -10.93 -7.40
C GLU A 106 -6.35 -12.25 -6.99
N ASP A 107 -5.96 -12.33 -5.72
CA ASP A 107 -5.42 -13.57 -5.15
C ASP A 107 -6.57 -14.45 -4.65
N ASP A 108 -6.90 -15.51 -5.39
CA ASP A 108 -7.94 -16.47 -4.98
C ASP A 108 -7.69 -17.11 -3.60
N SER A 109 -6.44 -17.13 -3.12
CA SER A 109 -6.07 -17.77 -1.86
C SER A 109 -6.18 -16.83 -0.65
N THR A 110 -5.90 -15.54 -0.83
CA THR A 110 -5.90 -14.53 0.24
C THR A 110 -7.04 -13.53 0.14
N TYR A 111 -7.74 -13.48 -1.00
CA TYR A 111 -8.70 -12.45 -1.39
C TYR A 111 -8.11 -11.04 -1.43
N ALA A 112 -6.78 -10.93 -1.55
CA ALA A 112 -6.12 -9.66 -1.78
C ALA A 112 -6.41 -9.17 -3.21
N GLU A 113 -6.71 -7.89 -3.33
CA GLU A 113 -7.05 -7.25 -4.61
C GLU A 113 -6.01 -6.18 -4.92
N TYR A 114 -5.52 -6.15 -6.15
CA TYR A 114 -4.51 -5.21 -6.62
C TYR A 114 -5.03 -4.54 -7.87
N GLU A 115 -5.16 -3.23 -7.83
CA GLU A 115 -5.64 -2.40 -8.92
C GLU A 115 -4.66 -1.23 -9.13
N ILE A 116 -4.06 -1.18 -10.31
CA ILE A 116 -3.14 -0.12 -10.74
C ILE A 116 -3.71 0.53 -11.99
N ASP A 117 -4.02 1.82 -11.94
CA ASP A 117 -4.44 2.60 -13.11
C ASP A 117 -3.31 3.55 -13.53
N ILE A 118 -2.74 3.32 -14.70
CA ILE A 118 -1.63 4.11 -15.24
C ILE A 118 -2.19 5.19 -16.18
N GLY A 119 -1.96 6.44 -15.80
CA GLY A 119 -2.24 7.63 -16.58
C GLY A 119 -1.29 7.82 -17.77
N LYS A 120 -1.71 8.67 -18.72
CA LYS A 120 -0.89 9.04 -19.89
C LYS A 120 0.27 9.97 -19.54
N ASP A 121 0.21 10.60 -18.39
CA ASP A 121 1.22 11.49 -17.80
C ASP A 121 2.33 10.73 -17.07
N GLY A 122 2.24 9.40 -16.97
CA GLY A 122 3.22 8.59 -16.26
C GLY A 122 2.97 8.49 -14.76
N LEU A 123 1.82 8.95 -14.29
CA LEU A 123 1.37 8.78 -12.90
C LEU A 123 0.44 7.57 -12.79
N ALA A 124 0.35 7.00 -11.60
CA ALA A 124 -0.47 5.84 -11.31
C ALA A 124 -1.34 6.08 -10.07
N ALA A 125 -2.59 5.61 -10.15
CA ALA A 125 -3.41 5.33 -8.97
C ALA A 125 -3.19 3.87 -8.56
N VAL A 126 -2.95 3.64 -7.27
CA VAL A 126 -2.61 2.34 -6.69
C VAL A 126 -3.61 2.03 -5.59
N ALA A 127 -4.41 1.00 -5.80
CA ALA A 127 -5.29 0.43 -4.78
C ALA A 127 -4.88 -1.02 -4.52
N ILE A 128 -4.40 -1.30 -3.31
CA ILE A 128 -4.08 -2.67 -2.87
C ILE A 128 -4.90 -2.93 -1.62
N SER A 129 -5.80 -3.89 -1.68
CA SER A 129 -6.85 -4.11 -0.68
C SER A 129 -6.75 -5.49 -0.04
N TYR A 130 -7.11 -5.55 1.24
CA TYR A 130 -7.29 -6.79 2.00
C TYR A 130 -6.03 -7.66 2.14
N VAL A 131 -4.85 -7.06 2.06
CA VAL A 131 -3.57 -7.77 2.17
C VAL A 131 -3.17 -8.00 3.63
N LYS A 132 -2.28 -8.97 3.88
CA LYS A 132 -1.69 -9.14 5.21
C LYS A 132 -0.78 -7.95 5.54
N ILE A 133 -0.61 -7.71 6.84
CA ILE A 133 0.27 -6.65 7.33
C ILE A 133 1.72 -6.82 6.85
N GLU A 134 2.23 -8.06 6.81
CA GLU A 134 3.60 -8.33 6.34
C GLU A 134 3.79 -7.95 4.86
N ASP A 135 2.79 -8.23 4.03
CA ASP A 135 2.81 -7.95 2.60
C ASP A 135 2.75 -6.44 2.36
N ILE A 136 1.83 -5.73 3.04
CA ILE A 136 1.74 -4.27 2.86
C ILE A 136 3.00 -3.55 3.32
N VAL A 137 3.60 -3.99 4.45
CA VAL A 137 4.84 -3.42 4.96
C VAL A 137 5.96 -3.61 3.95
N THR A 138 6.03 -4.76 3.30
CA THR A 138 7.03 -5.06 2.26
C THR A 138 6.82 -4.19 1.02
N ILE A 139 5.58 -4.01 0.58
CA ILE A 139 5.23 -3.15 -0.57
C ILE A 139 5.56 -1.68 -0.27
N LEU A 140 5.19 -1.20 0.91
CA LEU A 140 5.46 0.16 1.38
C LEU A 140 6.96 0.45 1.43
N ASP A 141 7.76 -0.44 2.01
CA ASP A 141 9.23 -0.30 2.07
C ASP A 141 9.86 -0.28 0.67
N ALA A 142 9.39 -1.15 -0.23
CA ALA A 142 9.82 -1.17 -1.61
C ALA A 142 9.48 0.12 -2.35
N LEU A 143 8.28 0.68 -2.12
CA LEU A 143 7.83 1.93 -2.72
C LEU A 143 8.61 3.13 -2.20
N GLU A 144 8.82 3.24 -0.88
CA GLU A 144 9.65 4.30 -0.29
C GLU A 144 11.08 4.26 -0.83
N THR A 145 11.65 3.05 -0.99
CA THR A 145 12.98 2.89 -1.62
C THR A 145 12.97 3.43 -3.05
N ALA A 146 12.00 3.02 -3.87
CA ALA A 146 11.93 3.42 -5.27
C ALA A 146 11.68 4.94 -5.44
N LEU A 147 10.83 5.54 -4.60
CA LEU A 147 10.63 6.99 -4.57
C LEU A 147 11.92 7.74 -4.21
N ASN A 148 12.68 7.24 -3.22
CA ASN A 148 13.95 7.84 -2.82
C ASN A 148 15.00 7.81 -3.93
N GLU A 149 15.07 6.74 -4.71
CA GLU A 149 16.00 6.63 -5.84
C GLU A 149 15.65 7.59 -6.99
N GLY A 150 14.37 7.95 -7.12
CA GLY A 150 13.87 8.92 -8.10
C GLY A 150 13.98 10.39 -7.68
N ARG A 151 14.30 10.70 -6.42
CA ARG A 151 14.42 12.08 -5.94
C ARG A 151 15.64 12.77 -6.58
N PRO A 152 15.49 13.97 -7.19
CA PRO A 152 16.64 14.75 -7.63
C PRO A 152 17.49 15.17 -6.43
N ILE A 153 18.82 15.07 -6.58
CA ILE A 153 19.84 15.48 -5.58
C ILE A 153 19.87 17.00 -5.44
#